data_AF-A0A7K2YS51-F1
#
_entry.id   AF-A0A7K2YS51-F1
#
_cell.length_a   1.000
_cell.length_b   1.000
_cell.length_c   1.000
_cell.angle_alpha   90.00
_cell.angle_beta   90.00
_cell.angle_gamma   90.00
#
_symmetry.space_group_name_H-M   'P 1'
#
loop_
_entity.id
_entity.type
_entity.pdbx_description
1 polymer ?
#
loop_
_entity_poly.entity_id
_entity_poly.type
_entity_poly.pdbx_seq_one_letter_code
_entity_poly.pdbx_strand_id
1 'polypeptide(L)'
;ARAAGAARPATAMPVVVTGERRKEADPRPQGPRVRMTLPDGQYLDVTLVSWHRYRDGTWRARVRWPVWGAYGYGEDVQTKAWAMESFVPSNVLGPLDGQDYDTVRCDPPMVRVPRQP
;
A
#
# COMPACT_ATOMS: atom_id res chain seq x y z
N ALA A 1 -6.70 48.87 3.50
CA ALA A 1 -6.92 47.63 4.29
C ALA A 1 -6.75 46.43 3.36
N ARG A 2 -6.05 45.38 3.82
CA ARG A 2 -5.60 44.20 3.06
C ARG A 2 -6.76 43.39 2.45
N ALA A 3 -6.62 42.99 1.19
CA ALA A 3 -7.45 41.97 0.54
C ALA A 3 -7.02 40.57 1.03
N ALA A 4 -7.96 39.82 1.61
CA ALA A 4 -7.76 38.42 1.98
C ALA A 4 -8.12 37.52 0.79
N GLY A 5 -7.14 36.76 0.30
CA GLY A 5 -7.31 35.78 -0.76
C GLY A 5 -8.14 34.59 -0.28
N ALA A 6 -9.24 34.32 -0.98
CA ALA A 6 -10.02 33.10 -0.80
C ALA A 6 -9.29 31.94 -1.49
N ALA A 7 -8.65 31.07 -0.69
CA ALA A 7 -8.08 29.83 -1.17
C ALA A 7 -9.20 28.89 -1.66
N ARG A 8 -9.02 28.32 -2.86
CA ARG A 8 -9.95 27.37 -3.47
C ARG A 8 -9.98 26.09 -2.61
N PRO A 9 -11.16 25.52 -2.28
CA PRO A 9 -11.20 24.21 -1.62
C PRO A 9 -10.70 23.15 -2.62
N ALA A 10 -9.69 22.39 -2.21
CA ALA A 10 -9.22 21.23 -2.96
C ALA A 10 -10.34 20.18 -2.98
N THR A 11 -10.82 19.86 -4.17
CA THR A 11 -11.75 18.75 -4.41
C THR A 11 -11.09 17.46 -3.96
N ALA A 12 -11.50 16.95 -2.79
CA ALA A 12 -11.09 15.64 -2.33
C ALA A 12 -11.57 14.60 -3.35
N MET A 13 -10.64 13.96 -4.06
CA MET A 13 -10.99 12.87 -4.95
C MET A 13 -11.48 11.69 -4.11
N PRO A 14 -12.62 11.07 -4.43
CA PRO A 14 -13.10 9.91 -3.70
C PRO A 14 -12.10 8.75 -3.88
N VAL A 15 -11.55 8.27 -2.76
CA VAL A 15 -10.78 7.02 -2.71
C VAL A 15 -11.77 5.90 -2.99
N VAL A 16 -11.81 5.44 -4.24
CA VAL A 16 -12.58 4.26 -4.63
C VAL A 16 -11.87 3.04 -4.04
N VAL A 17 -12.33 2.59 -2.87
CA VAL A 17 -11.90 1.33 -2.24
C VAL A 17 -12.60 0.18 -2.96
N THR A 18 -12.10 -0.22 -4.12
CA THR A 18 -12.56 -1.44 -4.80
C THR A 18 -12.06 -2.68 -4.05
N GLY A 19 -12.95 -3.33 -3.29
CA GLY A 19 -12.90 -4.75 -2.95
C GLY A 19 -11.77 -5.21 -2.04
N GLU A 20 -11.78 -4.83 -0.76
CA GLU A 20 -10.89 -5.43 0.25
C GLU A 20 -11.28 -6.89 0.52
N ARG A 21 -10.60 -7.82 -0.15
CA ARG A 21 -10.63 -9.24 0.22
C ARG A 21 -9.72 -9.43 1.44
N ARG A 22 -10.20 -9.07 2.63
CA ARG A 22 -9.46 -9.18 3.90
C ARG A 22 -9.06 -10.64 4.12
N LYS A 23 -7.75 -10.90 4.16
CA LYS A 23 -7.19 -12.19 4.57
C LYS A 23 -6.52 -12.01 5.92
N GLU A 24 -6.73 -12.97 6.82
CA GLU A 24 -6.01 -13.01 8.09
C GLU A 24 -4.50 -12.98 7.81
N ALA A 25 -3.74 -12.28 8.64
CA ALA A 25 -2.31 -12.13 8.43
C ALA A 25 -1.64 -13.50 8.61
N ASP A 26 -0.89 -13.92 7.58
CA ASP A 26 0.03 -15.04 7.74
C ASP A 26 1.12 -14.65 8.76
N PRO A 27 1.36 -15.44 9.81
CA PRO A 27 2.42 -15.16 10.78
C PRO A 27 3.83 -15.23 10.16
N ARG A 28 3.99 -15.84 8.97
CA ARG A 28 5.26 -15.92 8.23
C ARG A 28 5.07 -15.47 6.79
N PRO A 29 4.89 -14.15 6.54
CA PRO A 29 4.66 -13.65 5.20
C PRO A 29 5.87 -13.96 4.31
N GLN A 30 5.62 -14.65 3.20
CA GLN A 30 6.65 -14.99 2.22
C GLN A 30 7.07 -13.77 1.39
N GLY A 31 8.37 -13.65 1.14
CA GLY A 31 8.98 -12.58 0.34
C GLY A 31 9.91 -11.68 1.15
N PRO A 32 10.76 -10.90 0.47
CA PRO A 32 11.72 -10.02 1.14
C PRO A 32 11.03 -8.88 1.86
N ARG A 33 11.66 -8.44 2.94
CA ARG A 33 11.20 -7.34 3.78
C ARG A 33 11.82 -6.03 3.33
N VAL A 34 11.04 -4.96 3.36
CA VAL A 34 11.51 -3.58 3.07
C VAL A 34 11.01 -2.65 4.16
N ARG A 35 11.74 -1.55 4.38
CA ARG A 35 11.33 -0.47 5.28
C ARG A 35 10.49 0.54 4.53
N MET A 36 9.27 0.78 4.97
CA MET A 36 8.39 1.81 4.44
C MET A 36 8.38 3.03 5.35
N THR A 37 8.59 4.21 4.78
CA THR A 37 8.48 5.50 5.49
C THR A 37 7.04 6.00 5.41
N LEU A 38 6.43 6.24 6.56
CA LEU A 38 5.08 6.78 6.70
C LEU A 38 5.10 8.33 6.64
N PRO A 39 3.97 8.99 6.35
CA PRO A 39 3.92 10.46 6.23
C PRO A 39 4.31 11.22 7.49
N ASP A 40 4.19 10.60 8.66
CA ASP A 40 4.59 11.13 9.96
C ASP A 40 6.09 10.92 10.27
N GLY A 41 6.85 10.36 9.31
CA GLY A 41 8.27 10.05 9.44
C GLY A 41 8.57 8.75 10.18
N GLN A 42 7.55 8.00 10.60
CA GLN A 42 7.73 6.67 11.19
C GLN A 42 8.11 5.64 10.14
N TYR A 43 8.65 4.51 10.59
CA TYR A 43 9.02 3.41 9.73
C TYR A 43 8.20 2.17 10.06
N LEU A 44 7.77 1.48 9.01
CA LEU A 44 7.11 0.19 9.10
C LEU A 44 7.82 -0.81 8.21
N ASP A 45 8.23 -1.93 8.79
CA ASP A 45 8.75 -3.04 7.99
C ASP A 45 7.58 -3.79 7.35
N VAL A 46 7.61 -3.91 6.03
CA VAL A 46 6.55 -4.52 5.22
C VAL A 46 7.14 -5.60 4.32
N THR A 47 6.30 -6.51 3.82
CA THR A 47 6.73 -7.53 2.85
C THR A 47 6.51 -6.98 1.45
N LEU A 48 7.56 -7.01 0.64
CA LEU A 48 7.49 -6.64 -0.78
C LEU A 48 6.92 -7.81 -1.58
N VAL A 49 5.82 -7.57 -2.30
CA VAL A 49 5.11 -8.61 -3.07
C VAL A 49 5.49 -8.57 -4.55
N SER A 50 5.49 -7.38 -5.14
CA SER A 50 5.82 -7.19 -6.57
C SER A 50 6.14 -5.74 -6.88
N TRP A 51 6.93 -5.53 -7.93
CA TRP A 51 7.16 -4.21 -8.54
C TRP A 51 6.27 -4.02 -9.76
N HIS A 52 5.76 -2.81 -9.94
CA HIS A 52 4.90 -2.46 -11.07
C HIS A 52 5.38 -1.16 -11.70
N ARG A 53 5.67 -1.23 -13.00
CA ARG A 53 5.99 -0.03 -13.78
C ARG A 53 4.70 0.61 -14.30
N TYR A 54 4.61 1.92 -14.25
CA TYR A 54 3.49 2.69 -14.79
C TYR A 54 3.85 3.29 -16.16
N ARG A 55 2.85 3.75 -16.91
CA ARG A 55 3.05 4.29 -18.28
C ARG A 55 3.94 5.53 -18.32
N ASP A 56 3.91 6.32 -17.25
CA ASP A 56 4.76 7.51 -17.06
C ASP A 56 6.21 7.15 -16.69
N GLY A 57 6.54 5.85 -16.63
CA GLY A 57 7.86 5.36 -16.25
C GLY A 57 8.09 5.26 -14.74
N THR A 58 7.11 5.67 -13.91
CA THR A 58 7.21 5.57 -12.46
C THR A 58 7.06 4.12 -11.99
N TRP A 59 7.67 3.80 -10.86
CA TRP A 59 7.57 2.48 -10.24
C TRP A 59 6.77 2.55 -8.94
N ARG A 60 5.88 1.57 -8.76
CA ARG A 60 5.21 1.33 -7.49
C ARG A 60 5.44 -0.10 -7.05
N ALA A 61 5.59 -0.30 -5.75
CA ALA A 61 5.59 -1.62 -5.16
C ALA A 61 4.19 -1.97 -4.67
N ARG A 62 3.79 -3.21 -4.85
CA ARG A 62 2.75 -3.83 -4.04
C ARG A 62 3.41 -4.35 -2.78
N VAL A 63 2.99 -3.85 -1.63
CA VAL A 63 3.48 -4.28 -0.32
C VAL A 63 2.36 -4.92 0.48
N ARG A 64 2.71 -5.87 1.35
CA ARG A 64 1.82 -6.49 2.31
C ARG A 64 2.26 -6.10 3.72
N TRP A 65 1.32 -5.66 4.54
CA TRP A 65 1.57 -5.20 5.90
C TRP A 65 0.44 -5.61 6.84
N PRO A 66 0.76 -5.95 8.10
CA PRO A 66 -0.25 -6.33 9.08
C PRO A 66 -1.01 -5.11 9.59
N VAL A 67 -2.33 -5.22 9.68
CA VAL A 67 -3.22 -4.23 10.26
C VAL A 67 -3.99 -4.90 11.40
N TRP A 68 -3.93 -4.33 12.59
CA TRP A 68 -4.70 -4.80 13.73
C TRP A 68 -6.11 -4.23 13.65
N GLY A 69 -7.10 -5.10 13.73
CA GLY A 69 -8.51 -4.72 13.75
C GLY A 69 -9.26 -5.41 14.87
N ALA A 70 -10.16 -4.68 15.51
CA ALA A 70 -11.19 -5.24 16.35
C ALA A 70 -12.30 -5.82 15.47
N TYR A 71 -12.74 -7.04 15.76
CA TYR A 71 -13.81 -7.73 15.07
C TYR A 71 -14.73 -8.39 16.10
N GLY A 72 -16.04 -8.24 15.92
CA GLY A 72 -17.07 -8.73 16.86
C GLY A 72 -18.13 -7.66 17.13
N TYR A 73 -19.17 -8.02 17.88
CA TYR A 73 -20.22 -7.12 18.31
C TYR A 73 -20.55 -7.38 19.79
N GLY A 74 -20.77 -6.33 20.59
CA GLY A 74 -21.07 -6.49 22.02
C GLY A 74 -19.83 -6.88 22.84
N GLU A 75 -19.97 -7.85 23.75
CA GLU A 75 -18.90 -8.28 24.66
C GLU A 75 -17.83 -9.16 23.98
N ASP A 76 -18.07 -9.62 22.75
CA ASP A 76 -17.20 -10.54 21.99
C ASP A 76 -16.22 -9.84 21.05
N VAL A 77 -15.64 -8.70 21.46
CA VAL A 77 -14.64 -8.00 20.64
C VAL A 77 -13.30 -8.76 20.67
N GLN A 78 -12.96 -9.41 19.56
CA GLN A 78 -11.65 -10.03 19.37
C GLN A 78 -10.74 -9.11 18.56
N THR A 79 -9.46 -9.05 18.96
CA THR A 79 -8.44 -8.36 18.19
C THR A 79 -7.70 -9.37 17.32
N LYS A 80 -7.65 -9.14 16.01
CA LYS A 80 -6.92 -9.99 15.05
C LYS A 80 -6.03 -9.16 14.13
N ALA A 81 -4.92 -9.76 13.71
CA ALA A 81 -4.06 -9.19 12.69
C ALA A 81 -4.53 -9.63 11.30
N TRP A 82 -4.73 -8.66 10.42
CA TRP A 82 -5.12 -8.86 9.02
C TRP A 82 -3.97 -8.47 8.10
N ALA A 83 -3.78 -9.18 6.99
CA ALA A 83 -2.83 -8.77 5.97
C ALA A 83 -3.52 -7.83 4.97
N MET A 84 -3.09 -6.57 4.96
CA MET A 84 -3.49 -5.60 3.95
C MET A 84 -2.43 -5.51 2.87
N GLU A 85 -2.86 -5.39 1.62
CA GLU A 85 -1.96 -5.13 0.49
C GLU A 85 -2.25 -3.75 -0.09
N SER A 86 -1.20 -3.01 -0.42
CA SER A 86 -1.32 -1.64 -0.90
C SER A 86 -0.25 -1.36 -1.96
N PHE A 87 -0.57 -0.44 -2.88
CA PHE A 87 0.40 0.07 -3.84
C PHE A 87 1.03 1.35 -3.32
N VAL A 88 2.35 1.33 -3.14
CA VAL A 88 3.12 2.46 -2.61
C VAL A 88 4.19 2.91 -3.62
N PRO A 89 4.52 4.21 -3.66
CA PRO A 89 5.64 4.71 -4.45
C PRO A 89 6.97 4.04 -4.06
N SER A 90 7.87 3.83 -5.02
CA SER A 90 9.18 3.24 -4.72
C SER A 90 10.05 4.11 -3.81
N ASN A 91 9.88 5.43 -3.85
CA ASN A 91 10.71 6.38 -3.10
C ASN A 91 10.44 6.40 -1.59
N VAL A 92 9.35 5.80 -1.12
CA VAL A 92 9.07 5.66 0.32
C VAL A 92 9.59 4.34 0.89
N LEU A 93 10.21 3.50 0.05
CA LEU A 93 10.75 2.20 0.43
C LEU A 93 12.27 2.23 0.47
N GLY A 94 12.83 1.67 1.55
CA GLY A 94 14.25 1.40 1.70
C GLY A 94 14.51 -0.11 1.84
N PRO A 95 15.62 -0.62 1.31
CA PRO A 95 16.00 -2.01 1.53
C PRO A 95 16.36 -2.25 3.00
N LEU A 96 16.11 -3.46 3.46
CA LEU A 96 16.67 -4.03 4.68
C LEU A 96 17.85 -4.97 4.33
N ASP A 97 18.85 -5.00 5.20
CA ASP A 97 20.05 -5.82 5.03
C ASP A 97 19.73 -7.33 5.07
N GLY A 98 20.45 -8.11 4.28
CA GLY A 98 20.35 -9.58 4.25
C GLY A 98 19.06 -10.13 3.61
N GLN A 99 18.25 -9.29 2.96
CA GLN A 99 17.06 -9.72 2.22
C GLN A 99 17.40 -9.99 0.74
N ASP A 100 16.80 -11.04 0.18
CA ASP A 100 16.94 -11.40 -1.23
C ASP A 100 15.77 -10.84 -2.05
N TYR A 101 16.06 -9.82 -2.85
CA TYR A 101 15.08 -9.12 -3.70
C TYR A 101 14.98 -9.67 -5.12
N ASP A 102 15.86 -10.59 -5.53
CA ASP A 102 15.87 -11.12 -6.90
C ASP A 102 14.65 -12.02 -7.15
N THR A 103 14.03 -12.49 -6.07
CA THR A 103 12.78 -13.26 -6.08
C THR A 103 11.54 -12.40 -6.33
N VAL A 104 11.65 -11.06 -6.27
CA VAL A 104 10.51 -10.16 -6.42
C VAL A 104 10.15 -10.01 -7.88
N ARG A 105 8.92 -10.41 -8.21
CA ARG A 105 8.39 -10.26 -9.56
C ARG A 105 8.26 -8.79 -9.95
N CYS A 106 8.77 -8.46 -11.15
CA CYS A 106 8.58 -7.18 -11.80
C CYS A 106 7.52 -7.30 -12.89
N ASP A 107 6.36 -6.68 -12.68
CA ASP A 107 5.26 -6.67 -13.63
C ASP A 107 5.44 -5.59 -14.70
N PRO A 108 5.20 -5.92 -15.98
CA PRO A 108 5.20 -4.94 -17.06
C PRO A 108 4.08 -3.92 -16.86
N PRO A 109 4.15 -2.76 -17.53
CA PRO A 109 3.14 -1.73 -17.40
C PRO A 109 1.76 -2.27 -17.72
N MET A 110 0.81 -2.02 -16.80
CA MET A 110 -0.57 -2.45 -16.93
C MET A 110 -1.19 -1.77 -18.15
N VAL A 111 -1.13 -2.44 -19.30
CA VAL A 111 -1.86 -2.03 -20.49
C VAL A 111 -3.32 -2.32 -20.19
N ARG A 112 -4.09 -1.29 -19.78
CA ARG A 112 -5.54 -1.38 -19.86
C ARG A 112 -5.88 -1.61 -21.33
N VAL A 113 -6.19 -2.85 -21.69
CA VAL A 113 -6.88 -3.16 -22.93
C VAL A 113 -8.19 -2.38 -22.87
N PRO A 114 -8.48 -1.47 -23.81
CA PRO A 114 -9.80 -0.85 -23.86
C PRO A 114 -10.80 -2.00 -23.97
N ARG A 115 -11.72 -2.11 -23.01
CA ARG A 115 -12.93 -2.91 -23.26
C ARG A 115 -13.60 -2.22 -24.43
N GLN A 116 -13.60 -2.85 -25.60
CA GLN A 116 -14.38 -2.36 -26.74
C GLN A 116 -15.86 -2.32 -26.32
N PRO A 117 -16.59 -1.27 -26.72
CA PRO A 117 -18.02 -1.13 -26.47
C PRO A 117 -18.84 -2.25 -27.10
#